data_AF-A0A9W8F8W6-F1
#
_entry.id   AF-A0A9W8F8W6-F1
#
_cell.length_a   1.000
_cell.length_b   1.000
_cell.length_c   1.000
_cell.angle_alpha   90.00
_cell.angle_beta   90.00
_cell.angle_gamma   90.00
#
_symmetry.space_group_name_H-M   'P 1'
#
loop_
_entity.id
_entity.type
_entity.pdbx_description
1 polymer ?
#
loop_
_entity_poly.entity_id
_entity_poly.type
_entity_poly.pdbx_seq_one_letter_code
_entity_poly.pdbx_strand_id
1 'polypeptide(L)'
;MICRAAPRPLRCFMRLRSRLYCTASSTEAEARSNLFGKSKSDLVKIAEDMGQPAFRGKQVYEWIYSKGATLFQDMANLPRGLQEQLERTYCVDYGQILQNQLSVDGTRKMLIRFKNDSRAAVEAVFIPEEHRGTLCVSSQVGCSLSCTFCHTGTQSLYRNLTAAEIAGQYMIAAWIAKDMPRKVNQRPNVSNIVFMGQGEPLYNFRNVSAAIKLMTDPDGAGVAPWRITISTSGVAPLVPRIAAELRVGLAVSLHAADNDLRTEIMPINKTYPLPLLMKSCAEFARAAGPQNRRITFEYVMLDGVNDSDDHAKQLVDLIHGLPAHVNLIPFNPWPGSLYRSSSAARVAAFCGLVRNSGVHASVRTPRGDDILAACGQLKSGFYARPQKSADGSLDLMRWECGIPGKEGTAWDGGLFKCILIFTGDYPVAPPKCQFTPPLFHPNVFPSGTVCLSILNADKGWKPAITIKQILLGVQGLLDEPNNDDPAQTEAYHMYRKNMDQYQARIRAQAQRFANTN
;
A
#
# COMPACT_ATOMS: atom_id res chain seq x y z
N MET A 1 -30.57 24.67 40.23
CA MET A 1 -30.09 23.43 39.58
C MET A 1 -30.54 23.46 38.13
N ILE A 2 -29.67 23.83 37.19
CA ILE A 2 -29.95 23.74 35.74
C ILE A 2 -28.93 22.74 35.20
N CYS A 3 -29.39 21.52 34.92
CA CYS A 3 -28.61 20.50 34.24
C CYS A 3 -28.25 20.98 32.83
N ARG A 4 -26.98 21.37 32.61
CA ARG A 4 -26.42 21.48 31.26
C ARG A 4 -26.22 20.06 30.73
N ALA A 5 -27.00 19.68 29.73
CA ALA A 5 -26.85 18.43 29.01
C ALA A 5 -25.42 18.32 28.45
N ALA A 6 -24.75 17.22 28.78
CA ALA A 6 -23.46 16.86 28.19
C ALA A 6 -23.59 16.70 26.66
N PRO A 7 -22.58 17.10 25.87
CA PRO A 7 -22.60 16.88 24.42
C PRO A 7 -22.62 15.38 24.13
N ARG A 8 -23.65 14.93 23.37
CA ARG A 8 -23.77 13.55 22.91
C ARG A 8 -22.51 13.16 22.13
N PRO A 9 -21.86 12.02 22.41
CA PRO A 9 -20.76 11.54 21.58
C PRO A 9 -21.28 11.32 20.15
N LEU A 10 -20.58 11.89 19.16
CA LEU A 10 -20.91 11.78 17.74
C LEU A 10 -21.10 10.31 17.35
N ARG A 11 -22.33 9.94 16.96
CA ARG A 11 -22.70 8.64 16.34
C ARG A 11 -21.83 8.26 15.14
N CYS A 12 -21.04 9.20 14.61
CA CYS A 12 -20.11 9.05 13.51
C CYS A 12 -19.00 8.01 13.78
N PHE A 13 -18.49 7.90 15.01
CA PHE A 13 -17.34 7.04 15.33
C PHE A 13 -17.62 5.54 15.21
N MET A 14 -18.83 5.09 15.56
CA MET A 14 -19.22 3.67 15.47
C MET A 14 -19.64 3.24 14.06
N ARG A 15 -20.24 4.13 13.25
CA ARG A 15 -20.71 3.82 11.88
C ARG A 15 -19.58 3.82 10.84
N LEU A 16 -18.47 4.52 11.10
CA LEU A 16 -17.32 4.52 10.20
C LEU A 16 -16.46 3.24 10.36
N ARG A 17 -16.35 2.74 11.61
CA ARG A 17 -15.70 1.46 11.92
C ARG A 17 -16.40 0.30 11.24
N SER A 18 -17.73 0.33 11.08
CA SER A 18 -18.36 -0.68 10.24
C SER A 18 -17.95 -0.46 8.78
N ARG A 19 -18.15 0.70 8.14
CA ARG A 19 -17.87 0.82 6.67
C ARG A 19 -16.41 0.68 6.22
N LEU A 20 -15.43 1.14 6.99
CA LEU A 20 -14.02 0.89 6.66
C LEU A 20 -13.68 -0.62 6.69
N TYR A 21 -14.47 -1.42 7.42
CA TYR A 21 -14.24 -2.85 7.67
C TYR A 21 -15.41 -3.76 7.24
N CYS A 22 -16.46 -3.25 6.58
CA CYS A 22 -17.73 -3.98 6.35
C CYS A 22 -18.05 -4.09 4.86
N THR A 23 -18.60 -5.25 4.52
CA THR A 23 -18.85 -5.81 3.18
C THR A 23 -20.28 -5.60 2.68
N ALA A 24 -20.95 -4.51 3.07
CA ALA A 24 -22.35 -4.32 2.68
C ALA A 24 -22.47 -4.00 1.18
N SER A 25 -22.77 -5.02 0.38
CA SER A 25 -23.19 -4.86 -1.01
C SER A 25 -24.60 -4.28 -1.05
N SER A 26 -24.75 -3.10 -1.63
CA SER A 26 -25.96 -2.77 -2.36
C SER A 26 -25.53 -2.46 -3.79
N THR A 27 -26.04 -3.25 -4.72
CA THR A 27 -25.81 -3.16 -6.17
C THR A 27 -26.18 -1.79 -6.75
N GLU A 28 -26.98 -0.97 -6.04
CA GLU A 28 -27.28 0.43 -6.40
C GLU A 28 -26.21 1.44 -5.98
N ALA A 29 -25.29 1.09 -5.07
CA ALA A 29 -24.25 2.01 -4.61
C ALA A 29 -23.07 2.10 -5.60
N GLU A 30 -22.90 1.13 -6.50
CA GLU A 30 -21.74 1.00 -7.40
C GLU A 30 -21.69 2.05 -8.53
N ALA A 31 -22.82 2.69 -8.88
CA ALA A 31 -22.88 3.68 -9.96
C ALA A 31 -22.67 5.15 -9.52
N ARG A 32 -22.58 5.43 -8.21
CA ARG A 32 -22.55 6.83 -7.70
C ARG A 32 -21.16 7.45 -7.82
N SER A 33 -21.10 8.67 -8.34
CA SER A 33 -19.83 9.41 -8.48
C SER A 33 -19.26 9.77 -7.10
N ASN A 34 -17.97 9.56 -6.90
CA ASN A 34 -17.31 9.90 -5.64
C ASN A 34 -17.00 11.41 -5.60
N LEU A 35 -17.52 12.12 -4.59
CA LEU A 35 -17.17 13.52 -4.35
C LEU A 35 -15.79 13.66 -3.71
N PHE A 36 -15.31 12.64 -3.02
CA PHE A 36 -13.94 12.63 -2.54
C PHE A 36 -12.96 12.54 -3.72
N GLY A 37 -11.92 13.36 -3.66
CA GLY A 37 -10.98 13.59 -4.75
C GLY A 37 -11.27 14.83 -5.60
N LYS A 38 -12.43 15.47 -5.42
CA LYS A 38 -12.79 16.73 -6.09
C LYS A 38 -12.20 17.93 -5.36
N SER A 39 -11.77 18.95 -6.11
CA SER A 39 -11.30 20.21 -5.53
C SER A 39 -12.46 21.00 -4.91
N LYS A 40 -12.13 22.01 -4.10
CA LYS A 40 -13.15 22.92 -3.54
C LYS A 40 -13.98 23.60 -4.64
N SER A 41 -13.33 24.04 -5.71
CA SER A 41 -14.00 24.62 -6.88
C SER A 41 -14.92 23.63 -7.59
N ASP A 42 -14.52 22.35 -7.69
CA ASP A 42 -15.38 21.33 -8.26
C ASP A 42 -16.65 21.11 -7.42
N LEU A 43 -16.53 21.08 -6.09
CA LEU A 43 -17.69 20.91 -5.21
C LEU A 43 -18.60 22.13 -5.18
N VAL A 44 -18.05 23.34 -5.34
CA VAL A 44 -18.83 24.57 -5.57
C VAL A 44 -19.64 24.47 -6.85
N LYS A 45 -18.99 24.09 -7.95
CA LYS A 45 -19.66 23.91 -9.25
C LYS A 45 -20.75 22.85 -9.19
N ILE A 46 -20.49 21.71 -8.55
CA ILE A 46 -21.50 20.66 -8.36
C ILE A 46 -22.72 21.19 -7.58
N ALA A 47 -22.50 22.01 -6.56
CA ALA A 47 -23.62 22.63 -5.84
C ALA A 47 -24.44 23.56 -6.74
N GLU A 48 -23.78 24.40 -7.55
CA GLU A 48 -24.44 25.32 -8.50
C GLU A 48 -25.21 24.56 -9.59
N ASP A 49 -24.62 23.51 -10.17
CA ASP A 49 -25.26 22.63 -11.16
C ASP A 49 -26.50 21.91 -10.58
N MET A 50 -26.55 21.72 -9.26
CA MET A 50 -27.70 21.17 -8.52
C MET A 50 -28.74 22.24 -8.12
N GLY A 51 -28.56 23.49 -8.55
CA GLY A 51 -29.43 24.63 -8.19
C GLY A 51 -29.24 25.13 -6.77
N GLN A 52 -28.12 24.80 -6.12
CA GLN A 52 -27.80 25.24 -4.76
C GLN A 52 -26.84 26.43 -4.77
N PRO A 53 -26.87 27.31 -3.75
CA PRO A 53 -25.90 28.39 -3.62
C PRO A 53 -24.46 27.86 -3.47
N ALA A 54 -23.48 28.59 -4.05
CA ALA A 54 -22.05 28.24 -4.03
C ALA A 54 -21.49 27.87 -2.64
N PHE A 55 -21.98 28.52 -1.57
CA PHE A 55 -21.50 28.23 -0.21
C PHE A 55 -21.84 26.80 0.26
N ARG A 56 -22.85 26.15 -0.33
CA ARG A 56 -23.17 24.73 -0.04
C ARG A 56 -22.05 23.80 -0.47
N GLY A 57 -21.43 24.05 -1.62
CA GLY A 57 -20.26 23.29 -2.06
C GLY A 57 -19.08 23.43 -1.10
N LYS A 58 -18.87 24.63 -0.56
CA LYS A 58 -17.84 24.86 0.50
C LYS A 58 -18.14 24.09 1.77
N GLN A 59 -19.41 24.02 2.19
CA GLN A 59 -19.82 23.23 3.36
C GLN A 59 -19.58 21.73 3.12
N VAL A 60 -19.96 21.20 1.96
CA VAL A 60 -19.68 19.79 1.60
C VAL A 60 -18.18 19.52 1.62
N TYR A 61 -17.36 20.42 1.06
CA TYR A 61 -15.90 20.32 1.10
C TYR A 61 -15.35 20.24 2.53
N GLU A 62 -15.77 21.14 3.41
CA GLU A 62 -15.36 21.15 4.83
C GLU A 62 -15.76 19.84 5.53
N TRP A 63 -16.97 19.32 5.28
CA TRP A 63 -17.43 18.08 5.89
C TRP A 63 -16.60 16.86 5.47
N ILE A 64 -16.26 16.77 4.19
CA ILE A 64 -15.45 15.67 3.66
C ILE A 64 -14.01 15.78 4.19
N TYR A 65 -13.34 16.91 3.96
CA TYR A 65 -11.90 17.01 4.13
C TYR A 65 -11.45 17.44 5.53
N SER A 66 -12.19 18.32 6.20
CA SER A 66 -11.84 18.81 7.55
C SER A 66 -12.52 17.97 8.64
N LYS A 67 -13.76 17.51 8.41
CA LYS A 67 -14.51 16.73 9.40
C LYS A 67 -14.47 15.22 9.15
N GLY A 68 -14.00 14.79 7.99
CA GLY A 68 -13.84 13.38 7.64
C GLY A 68 -15.16 12.63 7.35
N ALA A 69 -16.29 13.32 7.17
CA ALA A 69 -17.59 12.68 7.01
C ALA A 69 -17.67 11.84 5.73
N THR A 70 -18.23 10.63 5.84
CA THR A 70 -18.48 9.73 4.70
C THR A 70 -19.97 9.57 4.37
N LEU A 71 -20.84 10.22 5.14
CA LEU A 71 -22.30 10.16 5.00
C LEU A 71 -22.87 11.58 4.91
N PHE A 72 -23.74 11.83 3.93
CA PHE A 72 -24.37 13.14 3.76
C PHE A 72 -25.28 13.51 4.94
N GLN A 73 -25.93 12.52 5.56
CA GLN A 73 -26.76 12.72 6.75
C GLN A 73 -25.98 13.28 7.96
N ASP A 74 -24.66 13.09 8.01
CA ASP A 74 -23.82 13.62 9.10
C ASP A 74 -23.54 15.12 8.92
N MET A 75 -23.82 15.68 7.72
CA MET A 75 -23.55 17.07 7.37
C MET A 75 -24.65 17.99 7.92
N ALA A 76 -24.65 18.21 9.24
CA ALA A 76 -25.74 18.84 9.99
C ALA A 76 -26.10 20.28 9.56
N ASN A 77 -25.23 20.98 8.85
CA ASN A 77 -25.50 22.33 8.33
C ASN A 77 -26.09 22.33 6.90
N LEU A 78 -26.31 21.15 6.29
CA LEU A 78 -27.01 20.99 5.03
C LEU A 78 -28.50 20.68 5.27
N PRO A 79 -29.43 21.28 4.53
CA PRO A 79 -30.85 20.91 4.58
C PRO A 79 -31.03 19.45 4.22
N ARG A 80 -32.01 18.78 4.85
CA ARG A 80 -32.29 17.36 4.61
C ARG A 80 -32.54 17.04 3.13
N GLY A 81 -33.29 17.90 2.42
CA GLY A 81 -33.52 17.72 0.99
C GLY A 81 -32.23 17.71 0.15
N LEU A 82 -31.23 18.53 0.52
CA LEU A 82 -29.93 18.54 -0.15
C LEU A 82 -29.11 17.27 0.19
N GLN A 83 -29.15 16.82 1.44
CA GLN A 83 -28.49 15.57 1.83
C GLN A 83 -29.03 14.37 1.03
N GLU A 84 -30.36 14.29 0.89
CA GLU A 84 -31.04 13.24 0.12
C GLU A 84 -30.74 13.34 -1.38
N GLN A 85 -30.68 14.56 -1.94
CA GLN A 85 -30.30 14.77 -3.35
C GLN A 85 -28.85 14.34 -3.61
N LEU A 86 -27.92 14.70 -2.72
CA LEU A 86 -26.52 14.26 -2.81
C LEU A 86 -26.40 12.75 -2.72
N GLU A 87 -27.14 12.12 -1.80
CA GLU A 87 -27.07 10.66 -1.60
C GLU A 87 -27.59 9.86 -2.80
N ARG A 88 -28.53 10.40 -3.59
CA ARG A 88 -29.02 9.75 -4.81
C ARG A 88 -27.95 9.64 -5.91
N THR A 89 -27.14 10.68 -6.09
CA THR A 89 -26.21 10.78 -7.23
C THR A 89 -24.76 10.48 -6.86
N TYR A 90 -24.39 10.75 -5.61
CA TYR A 90 -23.00 10.78 -5.18
C TYR A 90 -22.73 9.85 -4.01
N CYS A 91 -21.44 9.59 -3.79
CA CYS A 91 -20.93 8.98 -2.56
C CYS A 91 -19.68 9.73 -2.06
N VAL A 92 -19.28 9.44 -0.82
CA VAL A 92 -17.99 9.85 -0.25
C VAL A 92 -17.28 8.59 0.20
N ASP A 93 -16.25 8.20 -0.56
CA ASP A 93 -15.51 6.96 -0.33
C ASP A 93 -14.01 7.22 -0.30
N TYR A 94 -13.36 6.80 0.80
CA TYR A 94 -11.91 6.91 0.99
C TYR A 94 -11.15 5.64 0.60
N GLY A 95 -11.86 4.53 0.37
CA GLY A 95 -11.31 3.18 0.28
C GLY A 95 -11.73 2.30 1.46
N GLN A 96 -11.61 1.00 1.25
CA GLN A 96 -11.98 -0.04 2.20
C GLN A 96 -10.74 -0.76 2.72
N ILE A 97 -10.64 -0.94 4.03
CA ILE A 97 -9.56 -1.72 4.63
C ILE A 97 -9.92 -3.19 4.51
N LEU A 98 -9.16 -3.92 3.70
CA LEU A 98 -9.27 -5.38 3.59
C LEU A 98 -8.53 -6.09 4.73
N GLN A 99 -7.39 -5.52 5.14
CA GLN A 99 -6.55 -6.11 6.16
C GLN A 99 -5.88 -5.02 7.00
N ASN A 100 -5.74 -5.27 8.30
CA ASN A 100 -5.15 -4.32 9.23
C ASN A 100 -4.28 -5.05 10.26
N GLN A 101 -2.96 -4.95 10.08
CA GLN A 101 -1.97 -5.59 10.93
C GLN A 101 -1.34 -4.56 11.86
N LEU A 102 -1.12 -4.94 13.13
CA LEU A 102 -0.48 -4.11 14.12
C LEU A 102 0.79 -4.82 14.62
N SER A 103 1.93 -4.19 14.38
CA SER A 103 3.24 -4.61 14.88
C SER A 103 3.34 -4.40 16.40
N VAL A 104 4.24 -5.18 17.02
CA VAL A 104 4.65 -4.97 18.42
C VAL A 104 5.19 -3.58 18.70
N ASP A 105 5.77 -2.90 17.69
CA ASP A 105 6.32 -1.55 17.83
C ASP A 105 5.27 -0.43 17.61
N GLY A 106 3.99 -0.80 17.48
CA GLY A 106 2.87 0.08 17.21
C GLY A 106 2.66 0.43 15.73
N THR A 107 3.56 0.04 14.83
CA THR A 107 3.42 0.23 13.38
C THR A 107 2.17 -0.49 12.88
N ARG A 108 1.36 0.19 12.09
CA ARG A 108 0.12 -0.34 11.53
C ARG A 108 0.23 -0.43 10.02
N LYS A 109 0.06 -1.63 9.46
CA LYS A 109 -0.04 -1.86 8.02
C LYS A 109 -1.48 -2.12 7.62
N MET A 110 -1.94 -1.40 6.61
CA MET A 110 -3.31 -1.48 6.10
C MET A 110 -3.28 -1.87 4.63
N LEU A 111 -4.00 -2.93 4.26
CA LEU A 111 -4.31 -3.24 2.87
C LEU A 111 -5.62 -2.55 2.50
N ILE A 112 -5.57 -1.62 1.56
CA ILE A 112 -6.69 -0.76 1.19
C ILE A 112 -7.11 -1.07 -0.25
N ARG A 113 -8.40 -1.40 -0.44
CA ARG A 113 -9.06 -1.58 -1.74
C ARG A 113 -9.86 -0.35 -2.12
N PHE A 114 -9.93 -0.05 -3.41
CA PHE A 114 -10.72 1.06 -3.93
C PHE A 114 -11.89 0.55 -4.77
N LYS A 115 -13.06 1.19 -4.61
CA LYS A 115 -14.37 0.67 -5.04
C LYS A 115 -14.51 0.44 -6.55
N ASN A 116 -13.80 1.20 -7.38
CA ASN A 116 -13.97 1.13 -8.84
C ASN A 116 -13.05 0.10 -9.52
N ASP A 117 -12.27 -0.67 -8.75
CA ASP A 117 -11.36 -1.69 -9.27
C ASP A 117 -10.94 -2.64 -8.14
N SER A 118 -11.56 -3.81 -8.01
CA SER A 118 -11.25 -4.68 -6.86
C SER A 118 -9.87 -5.33 -6.92
N ARG A 119 -9.20 -5.28 -8.08
CA ARG A 119 -7.80 -5.71 -8.23
C ARG A 119 -6.82 -4.65 -7.74
N ALA A 120 -7.26 -3.41 -7.59
CA ALA A 120 -6.45 -2.31 -7.08
C ALA A 120 -6.48 -2.25 -5.56
N ALA A 121 -5.62 -3.06 -4.94
CA ALA A 121 -5.33 -2.99 -3.51
C ALA A 121 -3.88 -2.56 -3.28
N VAL A 122 -3.69 -1.63 -2.35
CA VAL A 122 -2.37 -1.12 -1.97
C VAL A 122 -2.15 -1.17 -0.46
N GLU A 123 -0.90 -1.29 -0.05
CA GLU A 123 -0.52 -1.19 1.34
C GLU A 123 -0.22 0.28 1.72
N ALA A 124 -0.67 0.69 2.90
CA ALA A 124 -0.29 1.94 3.55
C ALA A 124 0.18 1.63 4.98
N VAL A 125 1.24 2.31 5.44
CA VAL A 125 1.87 2.01 6.73
C VAL A 125 1.88 3.25 7.60
N PHE A 126 1.24 3.19 8.77
CA PHE A 126 1.30 4.23 9.78
C PHE A 126 2.32 3.86 10.87
N ILE A 127 3.32 4.71 11.07
CA ILE A 127 4.43 4.51 11.99
C ILE A 127 4.31 5.54 13.13
N PRO A 128 3.86 5.14 14.33
CA PRO A 128 3.80 6.03 15.48
C PRO A 128 5.17 6.20 16.14
N GLU A 129 5.43 7.39 16.64
CA GLU A 129 6.57 7.74 17.49
C GLU A 129 6.10 8.67 18.61
N GLU A 130 6.93 8.90 19.62
CA GLU A 130 6.54 9.63 20.84
C GLU A 130 5.97 11.03 20.56
N HIS A 131 6.52 11.74 19.58
CA HIS A 131 6.13 13.11 19.26
C HIS A 131 5.66 13.31 17.82
N ARG A 132 5.57 12.24 17.02
CA ARG A 132 5.15 12.31 15.61
C ARG A 132 4.54 11.00 15.14
N GLY A 133 3.74 11.04 14.09
CA GLY A 133 3.33 9.84 13.37
C GLY A 133 3.53 10.03 11.89
N THR A 134 4.11 9.03 11.23
CA THR A 134 4.45 9.08 9.81
C THR A 134 3.59 8.10 9.04
N LEU A 135 2.85 8.58 8.05
CA LEU A 135 2.11 7.75 7.11
C LEU A 135 2.91 7.56 5.83
N CYS A 136 3.23 6.30 5.53
CA CYS A 136 3.76 5.86 4.26
C CYS A 136 2.61 5.58 3.30
N VAL A 137 2.52 6.33 2.21
CA VAL A 137 1.46 6.21 1.20
C VAL A 137 1.99 5.63 -0.10
N SER A 138 1.16 4.81 -0.73
CA SER A 138 1.35 4.25 -2.06
C SER A 138 0.84 5.22 -3.14
N SER A 139 1.49 5.20 -4.29
CA SER A 139 1.17 6.05 -5.45
C SER A 139 0.74 5.25 -6.69
N GLN A 140 1.05 3.97 -6.76
CA GLN A 140 0.66 3.05 -7.83
C GLN A 140 0.31 1.68 -7.25
N VAL A 141 -0.39 0.85 -8.03
CA VAL A 141 -0.57 -0.58 -7.74
C VAL A 141 0.57 -1.34 -8.42
N GLY A 142 1.52 -1.85 -7.62
CA GLY A 142 2.80 -2.36 -8.13
C GLY A 142 3.81 -1.24 -8.42
N CYS A 143 4.92 -1.57 -9.10
CA CYS A 143 5.93 -0.58 -9.48
C CYS A 143 6.63 -0.97 -10.80
N SER A 144 6.95 0.00 -11.65
CA SER A 144 7.61 -0.25 -12.95
C SER A 144 9.14 -0.24 -12.90
N LEU A 145 9.75 0.07 -11.75
CA LEU A 145 11.17 0.41 -11.68
C LEU A 145 12.11 -0.77 -11.43
N SER A 146 11.56 -1.95 -11.14
CA SER A 146 12.29 -3.23 -11.03
C SER A 146 13.59 -3.16 -10.22
N CYS A 147 13.65 -2.31 -9.19
CA CYS A 147 14.80 -2.23 -8.29
C CYS A 147 15.01 -3.59 -7.63
N THR A 148 16.21 -4.15 -7.74
CA THR A 148 16.48 -5.57 -7.44
C THR A 148 16.37 -5.90 -5.96
N PHE A 149 16.58 -4.92 -5.08
CA PHE A 149 16.44 -5.05 -3.63
C PHE A 149 14.99 -4.81 -3.14
N CYS A 150 14.07 -4.36 -3.99
CA CYS A 150 12.72 -3.97 -3.58
C CYS A 150 11.70 -5.11 -3.83
N HIS A 151 10.98 -5.53 -2.80
CA HIS A 151 9.93 -6.55 -2.94
C HIS A 151 8.80 -6.08 -3.87
N THR A 152 8.39 -4.81 -3.79
CA THR A 152 7.43 -4.21 -4.73
C THR A 152 7.97 -4.20 -6.16
N GLY A 153 9.29 -4.09 -6.35
CA GLY A 153 9.94 -4.19 -7.67
C GLY A 153 9.76 -5.55 -8.35
N THR A 154 9.37 -6.58 -7.60
CA THR A 154 9.00 -7.91 -8.14
C THR A 154 7.56 -7.95 -8.70
N GLN A 155 6.76 -6.91 -8.45
CA GLN A 155 5.39 -6.80 -8.95
C GLN A 155 5.35 -5.92 -10.19
N SER A 156 4.83 -6.43 -11.29
CA SER A 156 4.55 -5.61 -12.47
C SER A 156 3.59 -4.49 -12.10
N LEU A 157 3.83 -3.29 -12.64
CA LEU A 157 2.89 -2.18 -12.55
C LEU A 157 1.54 -2.59 -13.14
N TYR A 158 0.48 -2.43 -12.36
CA TYR A 158 -0.89 -2.63 -12.83
C TYR A 158 -1.50 -1.30 -13.30
N ARG A 159 -1.56 -0.29 -12.42
CA ARG A 159 -2.00 1.07 -12.79
C ARG A 159 -1.55 2.14 -11.79
N ASN A 160 -1.68 3.39 -12.21
CA ASN A 160 -1.60 4.56 -11.33
C ASN A 160 -2.81 4.65 -10.40
N LEU A 161 -2.60 5.14 -9.18
CA LEU A 161 -3.68 5.55 -8.29
C LEU A 161 -4.21 6.93 -8.68
N THR A 162 -5.49 7.17 -8.50
CA THR A 162 -6.11 8.50 -8.64
C THR A 162 -5.78 9.38 -7.42
N ALA A 163 -6.02 10.69 -7.55
CA ALA A 163 -5.83 11.62 -6.43
C ALA A 163 -6.69 11.26 -5.21
N ALA A 164 -7.92 10.77 -5.44
CA ALA A 164 -8.82 10.29 -4.40
C ALA A 164 -8.21 9.08 -3.67
N GLU A 165 -7.71 8.09 -4.41
CA GLU A 165 -7.14 6.86 -3.82
C GLU A 165 -5.87 7.15 -2.98
N ILE A 166 -5.05 8.11 -3.42
CA ILE A 166 -3.87 8.55 -2.65
C ILE A 166 -4.29 9.29 -1.38
N ALA A 167 -5.16 10.31 -1.50
CA ALA A 167 -5.63 11.08 -0.34
C ALA A 167 -6.46 10.22 0.62
N GLY A 168 -7.12 9.17 0.12
CA GLY A 168 -7.93 8.24 0.89
C GLY A 168 -7.11 7.48 1.93
N GLN A 169 -5.89 7.08 1.58
CA GLN A 169 -4.95 6.46 2.52
C GLN A 169 -4.68 7.38 3.73
N TYR A 170 -4.53 8.68 3.50
CA TYR A 170 -4.40 9.66 4.59
C TYR A 170 -5.68 9.78 5.41
N MET A 171 -6.85 9.93 4.77
CA MET A 171 -8.12 10.07 5.50
C MET A 171 -8.40 8.84 6.37
N ILE A 172 -8.12 7.64 5.87
CA ILE A 172 -8.24 6.39 6.62
C ILE A 172 -7.30 6.39 7.84
N ALA A 173 -6.03 6.73 7.64
CA ALA A 173 -5.06 6.79 8.72
C ALA A 173 -5.42 7.85 9.77
N ALA A 174 -5.82 9.05 9.36
CA ALA A 174 -6.25 10.14 10.23
C ALA A 174 -7.49 9.74 11.05
N TRP A 175 -8.44 9.00 10.48
CA TRP A 175 -9.58 8.44 11.20
C TRP A 175 -9.15 7.43 12.27
N ILE A 176 -8.29 6.48 11.92
CA ILE A 176 -7.78 5.49 12.87
C ILE A 176 -7.00 6.17 14.00
N ALA A 177 -6.22 7.20 13.66
CA ALA A 177 -5.43 7.98 14.59
C ALA A 177 -6.26 9.01 15.38
N LYS A 178 -7.58 9.11 15.16
CA LYS A 178 -8.49 10.05 15.85
C LYS A 178 -8.16 11.54 15.62
N ASP A 179 -7.67 11.85 14.43
CA ASP A 179 -7.39 13.23 13.99
C ASP A 179 -8.62 13.90 13.36
N MET A 180 -9.69 13.14 13.10
CA MET A 180 -10.94 13.63 12.52
C MET A 180 -12.04 13.77 13.60
N PRO A 181 -12.82 14.88 13.61
CA PRO A 181 -12.62 16.10 12.83
C PRO A 181 -11.33 16.83 13.21
N ARG A 182 -10.74 17.56 12.25
CA ARG A 182 -9.49 18.30 12.41
C ARG A 182 -9.59 19.29 13.57
N LYS A 183 -8.52 19.33 14.37
CA LYS A 183 -8.40 20.20 15.54
C LYS A 183 -7.38 21.31 15.25
N VAL A 184 -7.86 22.55 15.09
CA VAL A 184 -7.07 23.69 14.59
C VAL A 184 -5.84 24.03 15.45
N ASN A 185 -5.86 23.69 16.75
CA ASN A 185 -4.78 23.97 17.70
C ASN A 185 -4.12 22.72 18.29
N GLN A 186 -4.33 21.54 17.69
CA GLN A 186 -3.70 20.31 18.13
C GLN A 186 -2.87 19.73 16.99
N ARG A 187 -1.65 19.30 17.31
CA ARG A 187 -0.84 18.53 16.36
C ARG A 187 -1.57 17.21 16.04
N PRO A 188 -1.81 16.87 14.77
CA PRO A 188 -2.39 15.58 14.43
C PRO A 188 -1.41 14.45 14.74
N ASN A 189 -1.96 13.29 15.09
CA ASN A 189 -1.20 12.07 15.29
C ASN A 189 -0.55 11.61 13.98
N VAL A 190 -1.27 11.67 12.85
CA VAL A 190 -0.69 11.56 11.51
C VAL A 190 -0.05 12.91 11.14
N SER A 191 1.15 13.14 11.66
CA SER A 191 1.82 14.43 11.49
C SER A 191 2.66 14.55 10.23
N ASN A 192 3.12 13.44 9.65
CA ASN A 192 4.02 13.40 8.51
C ASN A 192 3.51 12.41 7.45
N ILE A 193 3.74 12.72 6.17
CA ILE A 193 3.35 11.85 5.05
C ILE A 193 4.57 11.65 4.16
N VAL A 194 4.88 10.40 3.82
CA VAL A 194 5.98 10.06 2.92
C VAL A 194 5.47 9.18 1.77
N PHE A 195 5.83 9.55 0.55
CA PHE A 195 5.55 8.72 -0.63
C PHE A 195 6.65 7.68 -0.80
N MET A 196 6.66 6.69 0.11
CA MET A 196 7.61 5.57 0.14
C MET A 196 6.91 4.21 0.15
N GLY A 197 5.61 4.20 -0.18
CA GLY A 197 4.82 2.97 -0.33
C GLY A 197 5.07 2.32 -1.69
N GLN A 198 4.04 1.72 -2.28
CA GLN A 198 4.12 1.10 -3.60
C GLN A 198 4.11 2.16 -4.71
N GLY A 199 4.99 1.98 -5.71
CA GLY A 199 5.05 2.78 -6.95
C GLY A 199 6.07 3.91 -6.94
N GLU A 200 6.36 4.44 -8.14
CA GLU A 200 7.17 5.64 -8.37
C GLU A 200 6.27 6.89 -8.48
N PRO A 201 6.29 7.79 -7.49
CA PRO A 201 5.37 8.94 -7.45
C PRO A 201 5.49 9.86 -8.66
N LEU A 202 6.68 10.01 -9.24
CA LEU A 202 6.88 10.91 -10.38
C LEU A 202 6.30 10.36 -11.69
N TYR A 203 6.17 9.04 -11.85
CA TYR A 203 5.40 8.46 -12.96
C TYR A 203 3.88 8.55 -12.77
N ASN A 204 3.44 8.97 -11.58
CA ASN A 204 2.06 9.34 -11.30
C ASN A 204 1.91 10.81 -10.87
N PHE A 205 2.78 11.70 -11.35
CA PHE A 205 2.90 13.06 -10.82
C PHE A 205 1.60 13.86 -10.84
N ARG A 206 0.76 13.71 -11.88
CA ARG A 206 -0.53 14.40 -11.96
C ARG A 206 -1.45 14.08 -10.76
N ASN A 207 -1.61 12.80 -10.44
CA ASN A 207 -2.49 12.39 -9.34
C ASN A 207 -1.85 12.64 -7.98
N VAL A 208 -0.53 12.45 -7.86
CA VAL A 208 0.24 12.77 -6.64
C VAL A 208 0.14 14.26 -6.32
N SER A 209 0.37 15.13 -7.32
CA SER A 209 0.26 16.59 -7.19
C SER A 209 -1.15 17.01 -6.76
N ALA A 210 -2.19 16.45 -7.37
CA ALA A 210 -3.57 16.72 -7.00
C ALA A 210 -3.90 16.23 -5.57
N ALA A 211 -3.46 15.03 -5.19
CA ALA A 211 -3.67 14.49 -3.85
C ALA A 211 -2.99 15.34 -2.77
N ILE A 212 -1.75 15.77 -3.00
CA ILE A 212 -1.03 16.67 -2.09
C ILE A 212 -1.80 17.97 -1.93
N LYS A 213 -2.26 18.60 -3.01
CA LYS A 213 -3.07 19.82 -2.95
C LYS A 213 -4.34 19.63 -2.12
N LEU A 214 -5.04 18.49 -2.26
CA LEU A 214 -6.20 18.14 -1.43
C LEU A 214 -5.84 18.00 0.06
N MET A 215 -4.73 17.32 0.38
CA MET A 215 -4.28 17.12 1.77
C MET A 215 -3.79 18.42 2.41
N THR A 216 -3.22 19.33 1.63
CA THR A 216 -2.64 20.59 2.12
C THR A 216 -3.61 21.76 2.12
N ASP A 217 -4.81 21.62 1.54
CA ASP A 217 -5.79 22.73 1.48
C ASP A 217 -6.18 23.16 2.91
N PRO A 218 -6.03 24.45 3.26
CA PRO A 218 -6.24 24.94 4.62
C PRO A 218 -7.69 24.85 5.09
N ASP A 219 -8.67 24.86 4.18
CA ASP A 219 -10.09 24.71 4.51
C ASP A 219 -10.53 23.22 4.57
N GLY A 220 -9.61 22.31 4.24
CA GLY A 220 -9.79 20.86 4.30
C GLY A 220 -8.91 20.22 5.37
N ALA A 221 -8.16 19.21 4.95
CA ALA A 221 -7.27 18.44 5.84
C ALA A 221 -6.13 19.29 6.43
N GLY A 222 -5.68 20.33 5.72
CA GLY A 222 -4.71 21.32 6.20
C GLY A 222 -3.40 20.74 6.71
N VAL A 223 -2.91 19.67 6.09
CA VAL A 223 -1.55 19.15 6.35
C VAL A 223 -0.54 20.18 5.88
N ALA A 224 0.42 20.52 6.73
CA ALA A 224 1.48 21.44 6.35
C ALA A 224 2.35 20.84 5.22
N PRO A 225 2.56 21.53 4.08
CA PRO A 225 3.30 20.98 2.94
C PRO A 225 4.71 20.47 3.28
N TRP A 226 5.43 21.15 4.17
CA TRP A 226 6.78 20.74 4.62
C TRP A 226 6.81 19.47 5.48
N ARG A 227 5.65 18.91 5.84
CA ARG A 227 5.55 17.61 6.50
C ARG A 227 5.25 16.46 5.53
N ILE A 228 5.15 16.78 4.24
CA ILE A 228 5.00 15.81 3.16
C ILE A 228 6.35 15.68 2.45
N THR A 229 6.80 14.46 2.21
CA THR A 229 8.03 14.18 1.45
C THR A 229 7.71 13.26 0.27
N ILE A 230 8.05 13.68 -0.94
CA ILE A 230 8.04 12.80 -2.12
C ILE A 230 9.38 12.07 -2.19
N SER A 231 9.37 10.74 -2.21
CA SER A 231 10.54 9.94 -2.54
C SER A 231 10.50 9.55 -4.02
N THR A 232 11.62 9.65 -4.72
CA THR A 232 11.73 9.21 -6.12
C THR A 232 12.99 8.40 -6.35
N SER A 233 12.92 7.43 -7.24
CA SER A 233 14.06 6.67 -7.77
C SER A 233 14.88 7.45 -8.79
N GLY A 234 14.49 8.70 -9.06
CA GLY A 234 15.25 9.61 -9.92
C GLY A 234 14.68 9.74 -11.32
N VAL A 235 13.36 9.98 -11.45
CA VAL A 235 12.77 10.47 -12.71
C VAL A 235 13.21 11.93 -12.90
N ALA A 236 14.48 12.12 -13.24
CA ALA A 236 15.22 13.37 -13.07
C ALA A 236 14.53 14.60 -13.70
N PRO A 237 13.94 14.55 -14.91
CA PRO A 237 13.27 15.72 -15.50
C PRO A 237 12.07 16.24 -14.70
N LEU A 238 11.46 15.42 -13.84
CA LEU A 238 10.28 15.80 -13.06
C LEU A 238 10.63 16.32 -11.65
N VAL A 239 11.86 16.12 -11.18
CA VAL A 239 12.30 16.55 -9.85
C VAL A 239 12.14 18.06 -9.62
N PRO A 240 12.53 18.96 -10.55
CA PRO A 240 12.35 20.41 -10.34
C PRO A 240 10.89 20.84 -10.18
N ARG A 241 9.94 20.11 -10.79
CA ARG A 241 8.51 20.41 -10.71
C ARG A 241 7.95 20.28 -9.29
N ILE A 242 8.57 19.46 -8.44
CA ILE A 242 8.14 19.27 -7.04
C ILE A 242 8.25 20.60 -6.28
N ALA A 243 9.39 21.29 -6.40
CA ALA A 243 9.60 22.58 -5.76
C ALA A 243 8.67 23.65 -6.35
N ALA A 244 8.53 23.67 -7.68
CA ALA A 244 7.73 24.66 -8.39
C ALA A 244 6.23 24.55 -8.07
N GLU A 245 5.69 23.34 -7.90
CA GLU A 245 4.24 23.12 -7.83
C GLU A 245 3.68 22.80 -6.43
N LEU A 246 4.49 22.25 -5.51
CA LEU A 246 3.96 21.57 -4.31
C LEU A 246 4.52 22.05 -2.97
N ARG A 247 5.71 22.68 -2.95
CA ARG A 247 6.38 23.13 -1.71
C ARG A 247 6.52 22.01 -0.66
N VAL A 248 6.75 20.77 -1.10
CA VAL A 248 6.97 19.58 -0.26
C VAL A 248 8.47 19.24 -0.18
N GLY A 249 8.85 18.36 0.76
CA GLY A 249 10.20 17.82 0.84
C GLY A 249 10.52 16.81 -0.27
N LEU A 250 11.80 16.64 -0.56
CA LEU A 250 12.31 15.66 -1.52
C LEU A 250 13.21 14.64 -0.83
N ALA A 251 12.92 13.36 -1.08
CA ALA A 251 13.84 12.26 -0.88
C ALA A 251 14.20 11.63 -2.23
N VAL A 252 15.47 11.26 -2.40
CA VAL A 252 15.98 10.59 -3.59
C VAL A 252 16.50 9.22 -3.17
N SER A 253 15.89 8.17 -3.71
CA SER A 253 16.39 6.80 -3.65
C SER A 253 17.64 6.69 -4.51
N LEU A 254 18.79 6.92 -3.89
CA LEU A 254 20.09 6.99 -4.56
C LEU A 254 20.74 5.62 -4.63
N HIS A 255 20.95 5.02 -3.46
CA HIS A 255 21.39 3.63 -3.22
C HIS A 255 22.75 3.19 -3.80
N ALA A 256 23.34 3.93 -4.72
CA ALA A 256 24.74 3.78 -5.14
C ALA A 256 25.23 5.12 -5.70
N ALA A 257 26.51 5.41 -5.51
CA ALA A 257 27.15 6.65 -5.93
C ALA A 257 27.97 6.53 -7.22
N ASP A 258 28.10 5.33 -7.78
CA ASP A 258 28.62 5.10 -9.12
C ASP A 258 27.49 4.67 -10.09
N ASN A 259 27.65 4.97 -11.38
CA ASN A 259 26.60 4.71 -12.36
C ASN A 259 26.40 3.23 -12.68
N ASP A 260 27.44 2.40 -12.57
CA ASP A 260 27.39 1.01 -13.02
C ASP A 260 26.65 0.16 -11.99
N LEU A 261 27.05 0.27 -10.71
CA LEU A 261 26.34 -0.36 -9.61
C LEU A 261 24.92 0.17 -9.49
N ARG A 262 24.71 1.48 -9.62
CA ARG A 262 23.36 2.05 -9.57
C ARG A 262 22.50 1.49 -10.69
N THR A 263 23.05 1.29 -11.88
CA THR A 263 22.35 0.66 -13.00
C THR A 263 22.00 -0.80 -12.72
N GLU A 264 22.87 -1.53 -12.04
CA GLU A 264 22.64 -2.92 -11.63
C GLU A 264 21.46 -3.01 -10.64
N ILE A 265 21.50 -2.22 -9.55
CA ILE A 265 20.51 -2.32 -8.48
C ILE A 265 19.22 -1.51 -8.74
N MET A 266 19.32 -0.47 -9.57
CA MET A 266 18.23 0.45 -9.95
C MET A 266 18.25 0.73 -11.46
N PRO A 267 17.61 -0.13 -12.29
CA PRO A 267 17.68 -0.04 -13.76
C PRO A 267 17.26 1.30 -14.36
N ILE A 268 16.46 2.11 -13.66
CA ILE A 268 16.10 3.48 -14.06
C ILE A 268 17.33 4.38 -14.31
N ASN A 269 18.49 4.07 -13.71
CA ASN A 269 19.73 4.82 -13.94
C ASN A 269 20.19 4.79 -15.41
N LYS A 270 19.82 3.76 -16.18
CA LYS A 270 20.07 3.72 -17.64
C LYS A 270 19.36 4.85 -18.37
N THR A 271 18.15 5.19 -17.92
CA THR A 271 17.34 6.27 -18.49
C THR A 271 17.75 7.63 -17.93
N TYR A 272 17.99 7.69 -16.62
CA TYR A 272 18.34 8.92 -15.91
C TYR A 272 19.60 8.71 -15.07
N PRO A 273 20.80 8.88 -15.67
CA PRO A 273 22.07 8.64 -14.99
C PRO A 273 22.36 9.71 -13.93
N LEU A 274 23.30 9.41 -13.03
CA LEU A 274 23.64 10.25 -11.87
C LEU A 274 23.91 11.72 -12.21
N PRO A 275 24.66 12.10 -13.27
CA PRO A 275 24.90 13.51 -13.58
C PRO A 275 23.61 14.28 -13.88
N LEU A 276 22.67 13.65 -14.59
CA LEU A 276 21.37 14.25 -14.88
C LEU A 276 20.52 14.36 -13.61
N LEU A 277 20.53 13.32 -12.76
CA LEU A 277 19.83 13.32 -11.50
C LEU A 277 20.35 14.42 -10.55
N MET A 278 21.67 14.55 -10.40
CA MET A 278 22.29 15.57 -9.53
C MET A 278 22.00 16.98 -10.04
N LYS A 279 22.03 17.20 -11.36
CA LYS A 279 21.63 18.49 -11.95
C LYS A 279 20.19 18.86 -11.58
N SER A 280 19.25 17.92 -11.73
CA SER A 280 17.86 18.13 -11.34
C SER A 280 17.67 18.36 -9.84
N CYS A 281 18.47 17.68 -9.00
CA CYS A 281 18.50 17.91 -7.56
C CYS A 281 18.97 19.34 -7.22
N ALA A 282 20.01 19.83 -7.89
CA ALA A 282 20.48 21.21 -7.74
C ALA A 282 19.43 22.25 -8.16
N GLU A 283 18.68 21.98 -9.24
CA GLU A 283 17.54 22.80 -9.67
C GLU A 283 16.41 22.81 -8.63
N PHE A 284 16.05 21.65 -8.08
CA PHE A 284 15.09 21.56 -6.98
C PHE A 284 15.54 22.36 -5.77
N ALA A 285 16.78 22.18 -5.31
CA ALA A 285 17.30 22.85 -4.12
C ALA A 285 17.33 24.38 -4.25
N ARG A 286 17.58 24.91 -5.46
CA ARG A 286 17.53 26.34 -5.76
C ARG A 286 16.11 26.91 -5.74
N ALA A 287 15.13 26.13 -6.21
CA ALA A 287 13.73 26.56 -6.27
C ALA A 287 12.96 26.34 -4.95
N ALA A 288 13.41 25.39 -4.12
CA ALA A 288 12.74 25.01 -2.89
C ALA A 288 12.91 26.06 -1.77
N GLY A 289 11.84 26.28 -1.02
CA GLY A 289 11.87 27.18 0.15
C GLY A 289 12.76 26.64 1.29
N PRO A 290 13.13 27.50 2.26
CA PRO A 290 14.13 27.18 3.29
C PRO A 290 13.76 25.96 4.14
N GLN A 291 12.46 25.68 4.33
CA GLN A 291 11.97 24.55 5.11
C GLN A 291 12.18 23.19 4.42
N ASN A 292 12.26 23.17 3.08
CA ASN A 292 12.24 21.93 2.28
C ASN A 292 13.41 21.81 1.28
N ARG A 293 14.33 22.78 1.27
CA ARG A 293 15.47 22.80 0.34
C ARG A 293 16.45 21.65 0.57
N ARG A 294 16.51 21.10 1.78
CA ARG A 294 17.42 19.99 2.10
C ARG A 294 16.89 18.69 1.53
N ILE A 295 17.66 18.07 0.64
CA ILE A 295 17.32 16.81 -0.03
C ILE A 295 17.77 15.66 0.86
N THR A 296 16.89 14.70 1.09
CA THR A 296 17.27 13.45 1.75
C THR A 296 17.71 12.43 0.70
N PHE A 297 18.94 11.97 0.74
CA PHE A 297 19.41 10.84 -0.07
C PHE A 297 19.23 9.56 0.71
N GLU A 298 18.29 8.73 0.27
CA GLU A 298 18.04 7.41 0.84
C GLU A 298 19.08 6.43 0.27
N TYR A 299 19.78 5.72 1.15
CA TYR A 299 20.86 4.81 0.79
C TYR A 299 20.68 3.49 1.53
N VAL A 300 20.25 2.45 0.82
CA VAL A 300 20.07 1.11 1.41
C VAL A 300 21.44 0.48 1.62
N MET A 301 21.65 -0.17 2.75
CA MET A 301 22.92 -0.77 3.12
C MET A 301 22.91 -2.26 2.79
N LEU A 302 23.50 -2.61 1.64
CA LEU A 302 23.57 -3.97 1.11
C LEU A 302 24.98 -4.53 1.35
N ASP A 303 25.04 -5.60 2.15
CA ASP A 303 26.28 -6.25 2.60
C ASP A 303 27.18 -6.63 1.43
N GLY A 304 28.37 -6.04 1.36
CA GLY A 304 29.39 -6.33 0.35
C GLY A 304 29.06 -5.82 -1.06
N VAL A 305 27.99 -5.04 -1.24
CA VAL A 305 27.54 -4.55 -2.55
C VAL A 305 27.78 -3.06 -2.67
N ASN A 306 27.23 -2.25 -1.77
CA ASN A 306 27.27 -0.79 -1.85
C ASN A 306 27.73 -0.13 -0.55
N ASP A 307 28.37 -0.89 0.33
CA ASP A 307 28.60 -0.49 1.72
C ASP A 307 30.08 -0.31 2.10
N SER A 308 31.04 -0.36 1.17
CA SER A 308 32.47 -0.11 1.43
C SER A 308 32.80 1.35 1.82
N ASP A 309 34.01 1.60 2.33
CA ASP A 309 34.47 2.96 2.66
C ASP A 309 34.62 3.82 1.40
N ASP A 310 35.00 3.23 0.27
CA ASP A 310 35.14 3.95 -0.99
C ASP A 310 33.77 4.35 -1.55
N HIS A 311 32.73 3.53 -1.37
CA HIS A 311 31.35 3.93 -1.68
C HIS A 311 30.90 5.13 -0.83
N ALA A 312 31.32 5.20 0.45
CA ALA A 312 31.01 6.34 1.31
C ALA A 312 31.68 7.64 0.79
N LYS A 313 32.95 7.57 0.36
CA LYS A 313 33.67 8.70 -0.24
C LYS A 313 33.01 9.16 -1.54
N GLN A 314 32.71 8.22 -2.45
CA GLN A 314 32.01 8.51 -3.70
C GLN A 314 30.64 9.17 -3.46
N LEU A 315 29.91 8.73 -2.44
CA LEU A 315 28.63 9.32 -2.05
C LEU A 315 28.80 10.78 -1.62
N VAL A 316 29.78 11.06 -0.75
CA VAL A 316 30.09 12.42 -0.29
C VAL A 316 30.46 13.32 -1.47
N ASP A 317 31.32 12.84 -2.36
CA ASP A 317 31.75 13.59 -3.55
C ASP A 317 30.58 13.89 -4.49
N LEU A 318 29.71 12.90 -4.73
CA LEU A 318 28.57 13.02 -5.64
C LEU A 318 27.56 14.09 -5.20
N ILE A 319 27.31 14.19 -3.90
CA ILE A 319 26.32 15.13 -3.33
C ILE A 319 26.95 16.44 -2.85
N HIS A 320 28.26 16.61 -3.05
CA HIS A 320 28.99 17.79 -2.64
C HIS A 320 28.35 19.07 -3.21
N GLY A 321 28.23 20.11 -2.38
CA GLY A 321 27.61 21.38 -2.76
C GLY A 321 26.08 21.38 -2.74
N LEU A 322 25.41 20.26 -2.49
CA LEU A 322 23.96 20.20 -2.27
C LEU A 322 23.63 20.31 -0.77
N PRO A 323 22.51 20.98 -0.41
CA PRO A 323 21.97 20.86 0.93
C PRO A 323 21.42 19.44 1.11
N ALA A 324 22.24 18.55 1.68
CA ALA A 324 21.98 17.13 1.72
C ALA A 324 21.82 16.58 3.15
N HIS A 325 21.03 15.53 3.26
CA HIS A 325 21.00 14.62 4.41
C HIS A 325 21.03 13.19 3.88
N VAL A 326 21.96 12.36 4.34
CA VAL A 326 22.04 10.95 3.96
C VAL A 326 21.28 10.11 4.98
N ASN A 327 20.23 9.43 4.55
CA ASN A 327 19.49 8.48 5.37
C ASN A 327 19.91 7.05 5.00
N LEU A 328 20.74 6.44 5.84
CA LEU A 328 21.19 5.06 5.68
C LEU A 328 20.07 4.13 6.14
N ILE A 329 19.63 3.22 5.28
CA ILE A 329 18.58 2.25 5.56
C ILE A 329 19.22 0.86 5.66
N PRO A 330 19.35 0.27 6.86
CA PRO A 330 19.66 -1.15 6.97
C PRO A 330 18.67 -1.94 6.11
N PHE A 331 19.17 -2.79 5.22
CA PHE A 331 18.31 -3.54 4.32
C PHE A 331 17.38 -4.45 5.12
N ASN A 332 16.08 -4.40 4.82
CA ASN A 332 15.08 -5.29 5.40
C ASN A 332 14.91 -6.47 4.44
N PRO A 333 15.47 -7.66 4.75
CA PRO A 333 15.37 -8.79 3.87
C PRO A 333 13.91 -9.20 3.69
N TRP A 334 13.62 -9.74 2.51
CA TRP A 334 12.33 -10.35 2.20
C TRP A 334 12.59 -11.69 1.52
N PRO A 335 11.68 -12.66 1.61
CA PRO A 335 11.98 -14.00 1.12
C PRO A 335 12.27 -14.04 -0.38
N GLY A 336 13.45 -14.55 -0.73
CA GLY A 336 13.95 -14.57 -2.11
C GLY A 336 14.80 -13.36 -2.51
N SER A 337 15.07 -12.41 -1.60
CA SER A 337 15.99 -11.32 -1.87
C SER A 337 17.42 -11.84 -2.12
N LEU A 338 18.07 -11.32 -3.16
CA LEU A 338 19.46 -11.65 -3.49
C LEU A 338 20.49 -11.02 -2.53
N TYR A 339 20.05 -10.04 -1.74
CA TYR A 339 20.90 -9.22 -0.89
C TYR A 339 20.76 -9.57 0.58
N ARG A 340 21.78 -9.18 1.36
CA ARG A 340 21.80 -9.22 2.82
C ARG A 340 21.97 -7.83 3.39
N SER A 341 21.54 -7.66 4.64
CA SER A 341 21.74 -6.42 5.38
C SER A 341 23.18 -6.30 5.85
N SER A 342 23.81 -5.15 5.61
CA SER A 342 25.11 -4.84 6.19
C SER A 342 25.06 -4.93 7.72
N SER A 343 26.14 -5.38 8.34
CA SER A 343 26.22 -5.44 9.81
C SER A 343 26.05 -4.06 10.45
N ALA A 344 25.52 -4.02 11.68
CA ALA A 344 25.33 -2.76 12.41
C ALA A 344 26.64 -1.96 12.57
N ALA A 345 27.76 -2.67 12.79
CA ALA A 345 29.09 -2.05 12.87
C ALA A 345 29.50 -1.41 11.53
N ARG A 346 29.24 -2.09 10.40
CA ARG A 346 29.52 -1.55 9.07
C ARG A 346 28.67 -0.33 8.73
N VAL A 347 27.37 -0.38 9.05
CA VAL A 347 26.46 0.76 8.88
C VAL A 347 26.89 1.96 9.74
N ALA A 348 27.29 1.72 10.99
CA ALA A 348 27.79 2.77 11.88
C ALA A 348 29.10 3.39 11.35
N ALA A 349 30.03 2.57 10.85
CA ALA A 349 31.27 3.03 10.25
C ALA A 349 31.03 3.91 9.01
N PHE A 350 30.17 3.45 8.07
CA PHE A 350 29.77 4.22 6.89
C PHE A 350 29.13 5.56 7.29
N CYS A 351 28.21 5.54 8.26
CA CYS A 351 27.58 6.74 8.80
C CYS A 351 28.60 7.73 9.39
N GLY A 352 29.58 7.21 10.13
CA GLY A 352 30.67 7.99 10.70
C GLY A 352 31.51 8.68 9.63
N LEU A 353 31.87 7.97 8.55
CA LEU A 353 32.63 8.53 7.43
C LEU A 353 31.89 9.68 6.74
N VAL A 354 30.61 9.50 6.45
CA VAL A 354 29.78 10.55 5.82
C VAL A 354 29.68 11.78 6.74
N ARG A 355 29.47 11.57 8.05
CA ARG A 355 29.42 12.66 9.05
C ARG A 355 30.74 13.41 9.20
N ASN A 356 31.86 12.67 9.26
CA ASN A 356 33.19 13.25 9.39
C ASN A 356 33.59 14.09 8.17
N SER A 357 32.94 13.85 7.03
CA SER A 357 33.10 14.64 5.80
C SER A 357 32.20 15.89 5.76
N GLY A 358 31.49 16.22 6.85
CA GLY A 358 30.65 17.41 6.96
C GLY A 358 29.21 17.25 6.44
N VAL A 359 28.82 16.04 6.00
CA VAL A 359 27.45 15.75 5.54
C VAL A 359 26.61 15.22 6.69
N HIS A 360 25.40 15.76 6.89
CA HIS A 360 24.47 15.19 7.86
C HIS A 360 24.06 13.78 7.44
N ALA A 361 24.23 12.79 8.30
CA ALA A 361 23.74 11.43 8.08
C ALA A 361 23.01 10.85 9.29
N SER A 362 22.05 9.97 9.06
CA SER A 362 21.35 9.19 10.07
C SER A 362 21.20 7.73 9.65
N VAL A 363 21.09 6.82 10.63
CA VAL A 363 20.69 5.44 10.38
C VAL A 363 19.22 5.31 10.71
N ARG A 364 18.43 4.81 9.76
CA ARG A 364 17.01 4.57 9.94
C ARG A 364 16.79 3.33 10.80
N THR A 365 16.01 3.47 11.87
CA THR A 365 15.53 2.32 12.64
C THR A 365 14.46 1.56 11.83
N PRO A 366 14.59 0.23 11.64
CA PRO A 366 13.53 -0.58 11.06
C PRO A 366 12.24 -0.49 11.89
N ARG A 367 11.09 -0.49 11.23
CA ARG A 367 9.76 -0.40 11.87
C ARG A 367 8.78 -1.35 11.19
N GLY A 368 8.01 -2.10 12.00
CA GLY A 368 7.01 -3.06 11.51
C GLY A 368 7.57 -4.24 10.70
N ASP A 369 8.81 -4.67 10.98
CA ASP A 369 9.46 -5.78 10.25
C ASP A 369 8.76 -7.13 10.49
N ASP A 370 8.24 -7.35 11.69
CA ASP A 370 7.47 -8.53 12.10
C ASP A 370 6.20 -8.77 11.26
N ILE A 371 5.67 -7.71 10.65
CA ILE A 371 4.48 -7.73 9.79
C ILE A 371 4.79 -7.41 8.32
N LEU A 372 6.05 -7.45 7.90
CA LEU A 372 6.49 -7.07 6.55
C LEU A 372 5.99 -5.67 6.12
N ALA A 373 6.12 -4.69 7.02
CA ALA A 373 5.76 -3.30 6.78
C ALA A 373 6.97 -2.37 6.66
N ALA A 374 8.19 -2.90 6.79
CA ALA A 374 9.39 -2.11 6.64
C ALA A 374 9.61 -1.70 5.18
N CYS A 375 10.43 -0.67 4.96
CA CYS A 375 10.68 -0.13 3.63
C CYS A 375 11.18 -1.21 2.66
N GLY A 376 10.52 -1.31 1.52
CA GLY A 376 10.84 -2.26 0.46
C GLY A 376 10.19 -3.64 0.62
N GLN A 377 9.41 -3.93 1.66
CA GLN A 377 8.77 -5.24 1.86
C GLN A 377 7.32 -5.36 1.34
N LEU A 378 6.71 -4.25 0.92
CA LEU A 378 5.30 -4.18 0.54
C LEU A 378 4.98 -4.97 -0.74
N LYS A 379 3.96 -5.84 -0.70
CA LYS A 379 3.51 -6.69 -1.82
C LYS A 379 2.04 -7.11 -1.65
N SER A 380 1.14 -6.58 -2.49
CA SER A 380 -0.28 -6.98 -2.54
C SER A 380 -0.55 -7.98 -3.68
N GLY A 381 -1.10 -9.18 -3.40
CA GLY A 381 -1.51 -10.17 -4.41
C GLY A 381 -1.04 -11.62 -4.15
N PHE A 382 -1.04 -12.46 -5.20
CA PHE A 382 -0.49 -13.82 -5.13
C PHE A 382 0.96 -13.80 -4.62
N TYR A 383 1.31 -14.73 -3.73
CA TYR A 383 2.69 -14.99 -3.36
C TYR A 383 2.98 -16.50 -3.37
N ALA A 384 4.23 -16.86 -3.62
CA ALA A 384 4.76 -18.22 -3.54
C ALA A 384 6.24 -18.13 -3.16
N ARG A 385 6.67 -18.84 -2.11
CA ARG A 385 8.08 -18.81 -1.64
C ARG A 385 8.44 -20.07 -0.85
N PRO A 386 9.70 -20.55 -0.90
CA PRO A 386 10.17 -21.64 -0.03
C PRO A 386 9.92 -21.35 1.46
N GLN A 387 9.58 -22.39 2.22
CA GLN A 387 9.47 -22.32 3.68
C GLN A 387 10.85 -22.19 4.32
N LYS A 388 10.90 -21.61 5.51
CA LYS A 388 12.12 -21.62 6.33
C LYS A 388 12.06 -22.78 7.32
N SER A 389 13.12 -23.58 7.33
CA SER A 389 13.37 -24.59 8.35
C SER A 389 13.70 -23.94 9.70
N ALA A 390 13.63 -24.71 10.78
CA ALA A 390 13.89 -24.22 12.14
C ALA A 390 15.33 -23.68 12.33
N ASP A 391 16.27 -24.12 11.49
CA ASP A 391 17.66 -23.67 11.45
C ASP A 391 17.88 -22.43 10.55
N GLY A 392 16.82 -21.89 9.93
CA GLY A 392 16.85 -20.73 9.05
C GLY A 392 17.18 -21.04 7.58
N SER A 393 17.45 -22.30 7.23
CA SER A 393 17.64 -22.73 5.84
C SER A 393 16.32 -22.70 5.05
N LEU A 394 16.41 -22.58 3.71
CA LEU A 394 15.23 -22.60 2.83
C LEU A 394 14.90 -24.05 2.43
N ASP A 395 13.67 -24.48 2.71
CA ASP A 395 13.12 -25.74 2.21
C ASP A 395 12.60 -25.53 0.78
N LEU A 396 13.44 -25.87 -0.19
CA LEU A 396 13.09 -25.77 -1.62
C LEU A 396 11.97 -26.73 -2.03
N MET A 397 11.66 -27.73 -1.20
CA MET A 397 10.63 -28.74 -1.46
C MET A 397 9.27 -28.35 -0.87
N ARG A 398 9.20 -27.33 -0.03
CA ARG A 398 7.94 -26.84 0.55
C ARG A 398 7.83 -25.34 0.40
N TRP A 399 6.86 -24.87 -0.37
CA TRP A 399 6.65 -23.45 -0.60
C TRP A 399 5.35 -22.99 0.01
N GLU A 400 5.40 -21.96 0.84
CA GLU A 400 4.21 -21.25 1.29
C GLU A 400 3.71 -20.28 0.22
N CYS A 401 2.40 -20.30 -0.01
CA CYS A 401 1.73 -19.54 -1.05
C CYS A 401 0.49 -18.84 -0.49
N GLY A 402 0.10 -17.75 -1.14
CA GLY A 402 -1.15 -17.03 -0.86
C GLY A 402 -1.90 -16.79 -2.15
N ILE A 403 -3.19 -17.12 -2.13
CA ILE A 403 -4.10 -17.00 -3.26
C ILE A 403 -5.21 -16.02 -2.84
N PRO A 404 -5.31 -14.83 -3.44
CA PRO A 404 -6.44 -13.95 -3.18
C PRO A 404 -7.73 -14.57 -3.73
N GLY A 405 -8.87 -14.30 -3.10
CA GLY A 405 -10.17 -14.63 -3.67
C GLY A 405 -10.42 -13.88 -4.98
N LYS A 406 -11.12 -14.54 -5.92
CA LYS A 406 -11.49 -13.92 -7.19
C LYS A 406 -12.63 -12.92 -6.95
N GLU A 407 -12.48 -11.74 -7.54
CA GLU A 407 -13.46 -10.65 -7.47
C GLU A 407 -14.82 -11.07 -8.02
N GLY A 408 -15.90 -10.61 -7.38
CA GLY A 408 -17.28 -10.91 -7.79
C GLY A 408 -17.78 -12.31 -7.40
N THR A 409 -16.95 -13.10 -6.72
CA THR A 409 -17.26 -14.47 -6.32
C THR A 409 -17.56 -14.55 -4.83
N ALA A 410 -18.06 -15.70 -4.35
CA ALA A 410 -18.24 -15.91 -2.91
C ALA A 410 -16.91 -15.90 -2.12
N TRP A 411 -15.77 -16.02 -2.82
CA TRP A 411 -14.42 -16.03 -2.25
C TRP A 411 -13.80 -14.64 -2.12
N ASP A 412 -14.43 -13.59 -2.69
CA ASP A 412 -13.90 -12.23 -2.70
C ASP A 412 -13.55 -11.71 -1.29
N GLY A 413 -12.48 -10.92 -1.22
CA GLY A 413 -11.95 -10.34 0.01
C GLY A 413 -11.12 -11.30 0.87
N GLY A 414 -11.07 -12.61 0.57
CA GLY A 414 -10.23 -13.58 1.27
C GLY A 414 -8.79 -13.64 0.74
N LEU A 415 -7.85 -14.01 1.61
CA LEU A 415 -6.49 -14.43 1.24
C LEU A 415 -6.26 -15.86 1.76
N PHE A 416 -6.21 -16.83 0.86
CA PHE A 416 -6.15 -18.24 1.18
C PHE A 416 -4.71 -18.73 1.14
N LYS A 417 -4.19 -19.13 2.30
CA LYS A 417 -2.84 -19.68 2.42
C LYS A 417 -2.81 -21.15 2.04
N CYS A 418 -1.84 -21.55 1.23
CA CYS A 418 -1.57 -22.94 0.92
C CYS A 418 -0.08 -23.24 0.88
N ILE A 419 0.26 -24.53 0.91
CA ILE A 419 1.62 -25.04 0.76
C ILE A 419 1.69 -25.82 -0.55
N LEU A 420 2.68 -25.51 -1.38
CA LEU A 420 3.10 -26.35 -2.50
C LEU A 420 4.22 -27.28 -2.03
N ILE A 421 4.02 -28.58 -2.17
CA ILE A 421 4.98 -29.61 -1.76
C ILE A 421 5.51 -30.29 -3.03
N PHE A 422 6.79 -30.06 -3.32
CA PHE A 422 7.51 -30.67 -4.43
C PHE A 422 8.09 -32.01 -3.99
N THR A 423 8.10 -33.00 -4.88
CA THR A 423 8.76 -34.29 -4.67
C THR A 423 10.06 -34.33 -5.45
N GLY A 424 10.94 -35.30 -5.16
CA GLY A 424 12.19 -35.49 -5.92
C GLY A 424 11.98 -35.70 -7.42
N ASP A 425 10.77 -36.10 -7.82
CA ASP A 425 10.38 -36.33 -9.22
C ASP A 425 9.86 -35.05 -9.92
N TYR A 426 9.77 -33.91 -9.23
CA TYR A 426 9.42 -32.65 -9.89
C TYR A 426 10.55 -32.21 -10.86
N PRO A 427 10.25 -31.74 -12.09
CA PRO A 427 8.94 -31.38 -12.62
C PRO A 427 8.23 -32.49 -13.41
N VAL A 428 8.75 -33.72 -13.43
CA VAL A 428 8.09 -34.86 -14.10
C VAL A 428 6.76 -35.16 -13.42
N ALA A 429 6.74 -35.20 -12.08
CA ALA A 429 5.52 -35.26 -11.28
C ALA A 429 5.06 -33.86 -10.82
N PRO A 430 3.74 -33.61 -10.69
CA PRO A 430 3.23 -32.36 -10.16
C PRO A 430 3.55 -32.18 -8.67
N PRO A 431 3.67 -30.93 -8.18
CA PRO A 431 3.67 -30.67 -6.75
C PRO A 431 2.27 -30.89 -6.18
N LYS A 432 2.18 -31.12 -4.86
CA LYS A 432 0.90 -31.14 -4.15
C LYS A 432 0.57 -29.74 -3.63
N CYS A 433 -0.66 -29.27 -3.83
CA CYS A 433 -1.15 -28.02 -3.23
C CYS A 433 -2.07 -28.33 -2.05
N GLN A 434 -1.83 -27.73 -0.88
CA GLN A 434 -2.60 -27.98 0.34
C GLN A 434 -2.94 -26.68 1.07
N PHE A 435 -4.23 -26.38 1.26
CA PHE A 435 -4.69 -25.23 2.04
C PHE A 435 -4.48 -25.43 3.54
N THR A 436 -4.06 -24.36 4.22
CA THR A 436 -3.83 -24.34 5.67
C THR A 436 -4.40 -23.05 6.29
N PRO A 437 -5.50 -23.11 7.06
CA PRO A 437 -6.31 -24.31 7.34
C PRO A 437 -7.10 -24.80 6.11
N PRO A 438 -7.61 -26.05 6.11
CA PRO A 438 -8.41 -26.60 5.02
C PRO A 438 -9.63 -25.75 4.68
N LEU A 439 -9.99 -25.70 3.40
CA LEU A 439 -11.17 -24.97 2.91
C LEU A 439 -12.37 -25.89 2.78
N PHE A 440 -13.55 -25.39 3.13
CA PHE A 440 -14.82 -25.99 2.71
C PHE A 440 -15.03 -25.72 1.21
N HIS A 441 -14.78 -26.72 0.35
CA HIS A 441 -14.89 -26.59 -1.10
C HIS A 441 -15.03 -27.97 -1.77
N PRO A 442 -15.86 -28.14 -2.84
CA PRO A 442 -16.08 -29.43 -3.49
C PRO A 442 -14.81 -30.16 -3.91
N ASN A 443 -13.77 -29.44 -4.36
CA ASN A 443 -12.50 -30.01 -4.83
C ASN A 443 -11.31 -29.81 -3.88
N VAL A 444 -11.55 -29.53 -2.61
CA VAL A 444 -10.49 -29.52 -1.58
C VAL A 444 -10.78 -30.65 -0.61
N PHE A 445 -9.85 -31.57 -0.37
CA PHE A 445 -10.04 -32.66 0.60
C PHE A 445 -10.10 -32.11 2.03
N PRO A 446 -10.65 -32.86 3.02
CA PRO A 446 -10.60 -32.46 4.43
C PRO A 446 -9.17 -32.24 4.96
N SER A 447 -8.16 -32.86 4.34
CA SER A 447 -6.74 -32.61 4.61
C SER A 447 -6.26 -31.22 4.15
N GLY A 448 -7.04 -30.51 3.35
CA GLY A 448 -6.67 -29.28 2.66
C GLY A 448 -6.08 -29.51 1.26
N THR A 449 -5.81 -30.76 0.86
CA THR A 449 -5.22 -31.07 -0.46
C THR A 449 -6.17 -30.69 -1.59
N VAL A 450 -5.66 -30.01 -2.62
CA VAL A 450 -6.45 -29.58 -3.77
C VAL A 450 -6.53 -30.68 -4.82
N CYS A 451 -7.74 -31.01 -5.27
CA CYS A 451 -8.00 -31.87 -6.41
C CYS A 451 -8.15 -31.02 -7.67
N LEU A 452 -7.10 -30.93 -8.49
CA LEU A 452 -7.09 -30.19 -9.75
C LEU A 452 -6.37 -31.01 -10.81
N SER A 453 -6.88 -31.02 -12.05
CA SER A 453 -6.32 -31.83 -13.14
C SER A 453 -4.85 -31.50 -13.44
N ILE A 454 -4.48 -30.22 -13.38
CA ILE A 454 -3.08 -29.77 -13.52
C ILE A 454 -2.22 -30.06 -12.28
N LEU A 455 -2.74 -30.72 -11.25
CA LEU A 455 -1.96 -31.23 -10.10
C LEU A 455 -1.98 -32.77 -10.06
N ASN A 456 -2.41 -33.42 -11.15
CA ASN A 456 -2.49 -34.86 -11.28
C ASN A 456 -1.67 -35.31 -12.51
N ALA A 457 -0.72 -36.22 -12.28
CA ALA A 457 0.22 -36.71 -13.27
C ALA A 457 -0.47 -37.37 -14.48
N ASP A 458 -1.56 -38.10 -14.24
CA ASP A 458 -2.24 -38.91 -15.26
C ASP A 458 -3.38 -38.17 -15.98
N LYS A 459 -3.74 -36.97 -15.50
CA LYS A 459 -4.86 -36.19 -16.06
C LYS A 459 -4.38 -35.00 -16.89
N GLY A 460 -3.64 -34.07 -16.29
CA GLY A 460 -3.40 -32.76 -16.90
C GLY A 460 -2.08 -32.09 -16.55
N TRP A 461 -1.23 -32.73 -15.75
CA TRP A 461 0.10 -32.21 -15.47
C TRP A 461 0.97 -32.19 -16.73
N LYS A 462 1.73 -31.11 -16.89
CA LYS A 462 2.83 -31.02 -17.85
C LYS A 462 4.02 -30.39 -17.13
N PRO A 463 5.25 -30.89 -17.30
CA PRO A 463 6.44 -30.29 -16.66
C PRO A 463 6.66 -28.80 -16.95
N ALA A 464 6.06 -28.28 -18.04
CA ALA A 464 6.09 -26.87 -18.40
C ALA A 464 5.12 -25.96 -17.61
N ILE A 465 4.21 -26.54 -16.80
CA ILE A 465 3.25 -25.76 -16.01
C ILE A 465 3.99 -25.08 -14.85
N THR A 466 3.94 -23.75 -14.85
CA THR A 466 4.59 -22.89 -13.85
C THR A 466 3.81 -22.82 -12.54
N ILE A 467 4.50 -22.47 -11.45
CA ILE A 467 3.87 -22.20 -10.14
C ILE A 467 2.78 -21.14 -10.26
N LYS A 468 3.00 -20.10 -11.08
CA LYS A 468 1.99 -19.06 -11.35
C LYS A 468 0.72 -19.66 -11.96
N GLN A 469 0.85 -20.55 -12.95
CA GLN A 469 -0.29 -21.22 -13.57
C GLN A 469 -0.99 -22.16 -12.61
N ILE A 470 -0.26 -22.83 -11.71
CA ILE A 470 -0.86 -23.61 -10.61
C ILE A 470 -1.73 -22.72 -9.74
N LEU A 471 -1.19 -21.61 -9.22
CA LEU A 471 -1.94 -20.73 -8.30
C LEU A 471 -3.16 -20.08 -8.96
N LEU A 472 -3.05 -19.68 -10.23
CA LEU A 472 -4.18 -19.19 -11.02
C LEU A 472 -5.22 -20.28 -11.27
N GLY A 473 -4.79 -21.51 -11.56
CA GLY A 473 -5.66 -22.67 -11.72
C GLY A 473 -6.41 -23.01 -10.44
N VAL A 474 -5.74 -22.94 -9.28
CA VAL A 474 -6.37 -23.12 -7.97
C VAL A 474 -7.36 -21.99 -7.67
N GLN A 475 -7.03 -20.73 -7.97
CA GLN A 475 -7.98 -19.61 -7.83
C GLN A 475 -9.22 -19.80 -8.72
N GLY A 476 -9.02 -20.25 -9.97
CA GLY A 476 -10.11 -20.57 -10.89
C GLY A 476 -11.00 -21.70 -10.36
N LEU A 477 -10.39 -22.76 -9.82
CA LEU A 477 -11.10 -23.90 -9.24
C LEU A 477 -11.99 -23.51 -8.06
N LEU A 478 -11.56 -22.56 -7.22
CA LEU A 478 -12.38 -22.08 -6.10
C LEU A 478 -13.69 -21.46 -6.60
N ASP A 479 -13.62 -20.71 -7.70
CA ASP A 479 -14.79 -20.04 -8.29
C ASP A 479 -15.67 -20.99 -9.12
N GLU A 480 -15.03 -21.86 -9.90
CA GLU A 480 -15.68 -22.83 -10.78
C GLU A 480 -15.29 -24.27 -10.37
N PRO A 481 -15.97 -24.86 -9.37
CA PRO A 481 -15.68 -26.21 -8.92
C PRO A 481 -15.87 -27.25 -10.02
N ASN A 482 -14.94 -28.21 -10.11
CA ASN A 482 -15.09 -29.38 -10.94
C ASN A 482 -16.10 -30.36 -10.30
N ASN A 483 -17.19 -30.64 -10.99
CA ASN A 483 -18.27 -31.48 -10.47
C ASN A 483 -18.12 -32.97 -10.77
N ASP A 484 -17.14 -33.35 -11.59
CA ASP A 484 -16.96 -34.74 -12.04
C ASP A 484 -16.24 -35.60 -10.99
N ASP A 485 -15.46 -34.97 -10.10
CA ASP A 485 -14.63 -35.64 -9.09
C ASP A 485 -14.57 -34.83 -7.78
N PRO A 486 -15.65 -34.83 -6.98
CA PRO A 486 -15.72 -34.07 -5.74
C PRO A 486 -14.90 -34.71 -4.61
N ALA A 487 -14.00 -33.93 -4.02
CA ALA A 487 -13.16 -34.29 -2.87
C ALA A 487 -13.88 -34.13 -1.51
N GLN A 488 -14.92 -33.29 -1.43
CA GLN A 488 -15.77 -33.11 -0.24
C GLN A 488 -17.25 -33.23 -0.60
N THR A 489 -17.88 -34.32 -0.16
CA THR A 489 -19.29 -34.65 -0.44
C THR A 489 -20.27 -33.61 0.11
N GLU A 490 -20.05 -33.10 1.32
CA GLU A 490 -20.91 -32.07 1.93
C GLU A 490 -20.88 -30.76 1.12
N ALA A 491 -19.68 -30.29 0.79
CA ALA A 491 -19.49 -29.08 -0.02
C ALA A 491 -20.10 -29.24 -1.41
N TYR A 492 -19.92 -30.41 -2.04
CA TYR A 492 -20.50 -30.74 -3.35
C TYR A 492 -22.03 -30.75 -3.33
N HIS A 493 -22.65 -31.43 -2.36
CA HIS A 493 -24.11 -31.48 -2.27
C HIS A 493 -24.70 -30.10 -1.99
N MET A 494 -24.05 -29.30 -1.13
CA MET A 494 -24.48 -27.93 -0.87
C MET A 494 -24.34 -27.07 -2.13
N TYR A 495 -23.23 -27.16 -2.85
CA TYR A 495 -23.02 -26.46 -4.11
C TYR A 495 -24.08 -26.81 -5.16
N ARG A 496 -24.43 -28.10 -5.31
CA ARG A 496 -25.42 -28.58 -6.30
C ARG A 496 -26.87 -28.30 -5.92
N LYS A 497 -27.23 -28.45 -4.64
CA LYS A 497 -28.64 -28.46 -4.20
C LYS A 497 -29.07 -27.16 -3.50
N ASN A 498 -28.12 -26.39 -2.96
CA ASN A 498 -28.41 -25.19 -2.18
C ASN A 498 -27.29 -24.14 -2.34
N MET A 499 -27.23 -23.56 -3.54
CA MET A 499 -26.19 -22.58 -3.92
C MET A 499 -26.16 -21.37 -2.98
N ASP A 500 -27.31 -20.89 -2.50
CA ASP A 500 -27.36 -19.74 -1.58
C ASP A 500 -26.70 -20.05 -0.23
N GLN A 501 -26.98 -21.22 0.33
CA GLN A 501 -26.33 -21.68 1.57
C GLN A 501 -24.83 -21.92 1.35
N TYR A 502 -24.45 -22.48 0.20
CA TYR A 502 -23.06 -22.67 -0.17
C TYR A 502 -22.32 -21.32 -0.20
N GLN A 503 -22.83 -20.35 -0.97
CA GLN A 503 -22.24 -19.03 -1.10
C GLN A 503 -22.18 -18.29 0.25
N ALA A 504 -23.22 -18.38 1.08
CA ALA A 504 -23.20 -17.79 2.41
C ALA A 504 -22.08 -18.36 3.29
N ARG A 505 -21.88 -19.68 3.26
CA ARG A 505 -20.80 -20.36 4.00
C ARG A 505 -19.42 -20.01 3.47
N ILE A 506 -19.25 -19.93 2.15
CA ILE A 506 -18.00 -19.51 1.52
C ILE A 506 -17.67 -18.04 1.86
N ARG A 507 -18.65 -17.12 1.79
CA ARG A 507 -18.43 -15.71 2.16
C ARG A 507 -18.00 -15.58 3.63
N ALA A 508 -18.64 -16.33 4.52
CA ALA A 508 -18.24 -16.37 5.93
C ALA A 508 -16.83 -16.94 6.11
N GLN A 509 -16.45 -17.94 5.32
CA GLN A 509 -15.08 -18.48 5.29
C GLN A 509 -14.09 -17.44 4.77
N ALA A 510 -14.35 -16.79 3.63
CA ALA A 510 -13.50 -15.74 3.06
C ALA A 510 -13.26 -14.60 4.07
N GLN A 511 -14.30 -14.15 4.77
CA GLN A 511 -14.18 -13.14 5.83
C GLN A 511 -13.31 -13.59 7.01
N ARG A 512 -13.39 -14.87 7.43
CA ARG A 512 -12.51 -15.40 8.48
C ARG A 512 -11.05 -15.37 8.02
N PHE A 513 -10.77 -15.82 6.80
CA PHE A 513 -9.41 -15.87 6.26
C PHE A 513 -8.85 -14.47 5.95
N ALA A 514 -9.70 -13.46 5.75
CA ALA A 514 -9.29 -12.05 5.73
C ALA A 514 -8.80 -11.56 7.11
N ASN A 515 -9.38 -12.07 8.20
CA ASN A 515 -9.13 -11.65 9.59
C ASN A 515 -8.10 -12.51 10.34
N THR A 516 -7.67 -13.66 9.78
CA THR A 516 -6.71 -14.56 10.43
C THR A 516 -5.30 -14.25 9.92
N ASN A 517 -4.74 -13.13 10.38
CA ASN A 517 -3.31 -12.78 10.29
C ASN A 517 -2.99 -11.67 11.29
#